data_AF-C9YZM3-F1
#
_entry.id   AF-C9YZM3-F1
#
_cell.length_a   1.000
_cell.length_b   1.000
_cell.length_c   1.000
_cell.angle_alpha   90.00
_cell.angle_beta   90.00
_cell.angle_gamma   90.00
#
_symmetry.space_group_name_H-M   'P 1'
#
loop_
_entity.id
_entity.type
_entity.pdbx_description
1 polymer ?
#
loop_
_entity_poly.entity_id
_entity_poly.type
_entity_poly.pdbx_seq_one_letter_code
_entity_poly.pdbx_strand_id
1 'polypeptide(L)'
;MRAPKECASWTWELDESAPSGLDSALSVAARMCAVLREHELLVPDSLEWNWTVYGSGGTGLVTRMALQGPMDDKDVPRRIARSRPVGFPEASVGSVLVVGSGTWIDATGEKRGEHRLVELTVAPDAPGIWVELALHHDVWGPFDFRGEPHPEVERQNAPRLAAALRSLDAALGTPAEPGEPTYFGSAEGHGIKPPDVIDGRGPDLTDLF
;
A
#
# COMPACT_ATOMS: atom_id res chain seq x y z
N MET A 1 -4.53 15.69 1.38
CA MET A 1 -5.60 15.20 2.28
C MET A 1 -5.65 13.67 2.19
N ARG A 2 -6.15 12.91 3.20
CA ARG A 2 -6.22 11.43 3.13
C ARG A 2 -7.66 10.94 2.97
N ALA A 3 -7.97 10.29 1.86
CA ALA A 3 -9.28 9.70 1.57
C ALA A 3 -9.57 8.45 2.41
N PRO A 4 -10.84 8.17 2.73
CA PRO A 4 -11.24 6.97 3.47
C PRO A 4 -11.05 5.67 2.66
N LYS A 5 -11.02 5.77 1.33
CA LYS A 5 -10.61 4.69 0.42
C LYS A 5 -9.45 5.16 -0.47
N GLU A 6 -8.81 4.21 -1.12
CA GLU A 6 -7.72 4.43 -2.03
C GLU A 6 -8.17 5.26 -3.25
N CYS A 7 -7.37 6.24 -3.67
CA CYS A 7 -7.56 6.96 -4.92
C CYS A 7 -6.88 6.25 -6.11
N ALA A 8 -6.01 5.29 -5.82
CA ALA A 8 -5.40 4.38 -6.78
C ALA A 8 -4.77 3.20 -6.02
N SER A 9 -4.79 2.01 -6.60
CA SER A 9 -3.98 0.88 -6.16
C SER A 9 -3.41 0.08 -7.31
N TRP A 10 -2.39 -0.72 -7.01
CA TRP A 10 -1.77 -1.67 -7.92
C TRP A 10 -1.60 -3.01 -7.23
N THR A 11 -1.90 -4.08 -7.94
CA THR A 11 -1.85 -5.45 -7.41
C THR A 11 -0.87 -6.32 -8.18
N TRP A 12 -0.24 -7.24 -7.47
CA TRP A 12 0.61 -8.29 -8.03
C TRP A 12 0.15 -9.66 -7.51
N GLU A 13 -0.04 -10.60 -8.43
CA GLU A 13 -0.20 -12.02 -8.12
C GLU A 13 1.13 -12.74 -8.37
N LEU A 14 1.68 -13.38 -7.34
CA LEU A 14 3.04 -13.93 -7.36
C LEU A 14 3.06 -15.46 -7.34
N ASP A 15 1.98 -16.11 -7.77
CA ASP A 15 1.75 -17.56 -7.73
C ASP A 15 2.91 -18.39 -8.32
N GLU A 16 3.56 -17.86 -9.38
CA GLU A 16 4.70 -18.51 -10.04
C GLU A 16 6.07 -17.99 -9.57
N SER A 17 6.09 -16.86 -8.86
CA SER A 17 7.30 -16.09 -8.55
C SER A 17 7.79 -16.26 -7.11
N ALA A 18 6.92 -16.70 -6.20
CA ALA A 18 7.27 -16.92 -4.81
C ALA A 18 6.41 -18.04 -4.18
N PRO A 19 6.97 -18.87 -3.28
CA PRO A 19 6.16 -19.86 -2.57
C PRO A 19 5.14 -19.16 -1.67
N SER A 20 3.99 -19.78 -1.44
CA SER A 20 2.98 -19.28 -0.49
C SER A 20 3.45 -19.33 0.96
N GLY A 21 2.73 -18.65 1.84
CA GLY A 21 2.96 -18.64 3.28
C GLY A 21 3.65 -17.39 3.81
N LEU A 22 3.53 -17.22 5.13
CA LEU A 22 3.87 -15.98 5.85
C LEU A 22 5.35 -15.56 5.69
N ASP A 23 6.30 -16.49 5.80
CA ASP A 23 7.73 -16.17 5.67
C ASP A 23 8.07 -15.59 4.29
N SER A 24 7.49 -16.17 3.24
CA SER A 24 7.69 -15.72 1.86
C SER A 24 6.99 -14.38 1.61
N ALA A 25 5.76 -14.21 2.10
CA ALA A 25 5.03 -12.95 2.08
C ALA A 25 5.79 -11.79 2.73
N LEU A 26 6.37 -12.03 3.92
CA LEU A 26 7.18 -11.01 4.62
C LEU A 26 8.49 -10.72 3.88
N SER A 27 9.10 -11.72 3.24
CA SER A 27 10.30 -11.52 2.42
C SER A 27 10.00 -10.67 1.17
N VAL A 28 8.87 -10.91 0.52
CA VAL A 28 8.37 -10.08 -0.60
C VAL A 28 8.09 -8.65 -0.12
N ALA A 29 7.36 -8.49 0.99
CA ALA A 29 7.06 -7.18 1.55
C ALA A 29 8.33 -6.41 1.94
N ALA A 30 9.33 -7.08 2.51
CA ALA A 30 10.63 -6.47 2.83
C ALA A 30 11.37 -5.98 1.58
N ARG A 31 11.39 -6.78 0.50
CA ARG A 31 11.97 -6.39 -0.80
C ARG A 31 11.28 -5.17 -1.39
N MET A 32 9.95 -5.14 -1.37
CA MET A 32 9.18 -3.98 -1.85
C MET A 32 9.39 -2.75 -0.97
N CYS A 33 9.46 -2.91 0.35
CA CYS A 33 9.79 -1.82 1.26
C CYS A 33 11.18 -1.24 1.00
N ALA A 34 12.16 -2.05 0.57
CA ALA A 34 13.48 -1.53 0.18
C ALA A 34 13.36 -0.58 -1.02
N VAL A 35 12.63 -0.99 -2.07
CA VAL A 35 12.36 -0.14 -3.24
C VAL A 35 11.59 1.13 -2.85
N LEU A 36 10.50 0.99 -2.08
CA LEU A 36 9.70 2.14 -1.65
C LEU A 36 10.51 3.12 -0.78
N ARG A 37 11.45 2.62 0.02
CA ARG A 37 12.35 3.45 0.84
C ARG A 37 13.32 4.25 -0.02
N GLU A 38 13.87 3.68 -1.10
CA GLU A 38 14.74 4.39 -2.04
C GLU A 38 14.04 5.60 -2.68
N HIS A 39 12.72 5.49 -2.85
CA HIS A 39 11.87 6.58 -3.35
C HIS A 39 11.24 7.41 -2.23
N GLU A 40 11.62 7.24 -0.95
CA GLU A 40 11.06 7.94 0.21
C GLU A 40 9.53 7.80 0.35
N LEU A 41 8.94 6.70 -0.13
CA LEU A 41 7.49 6.45 -0.10
C LEU A 41 7.04 5.68 1.13
N LEU A 42 7.88 4.77 1.64
CA LEU A 42 7.55 3.97 2.81
C LEU A 42 8.80 3.60 3.62
N VAL A 43 8.80 3.97 4.88
CA VAL A 43 9.70 3.48 5.92
C VAL A 43 8.86 2.70 6.93
N PRO A 44 8.92 1.36 6.92
CA PRO A 44 8.06 0.52 7.76
C PRO A 44 8.41 0.67 9.25
N ASP A 45 7.39 0.83 10.09
CA ASP A 45 7.51 0.93 11.55
C ASP A 45 6.75 -0.18 12.29
N SER A 46 5.71 -0.74 11.67
CA SER A 46 4.86 -1.76 12.27
C SER A 46 4.14 -2.59 11.23
N LEU A 47 3.65 -3.75 11.66
CA LEU A 47 2.79 -4.63 10.89
C LEU A 47 1.41 -4.67 11.54
N GLU A 48 0.36 -4.64 10.72
CA GLU A 48 -1.02 -4.87 11.13
C GLU A 48 -1.58 -6.05 10.37
N TRP A 49 -2.32 -6.94 11.02
CA TRP A 49 -3.00 -8.03 10.34
C TRP A 49 -4.29 -8.44 11.03
N ASN A 50 -5.19 -9.01 10.23
CA ASN A 50 -6.39 -9.65 10.73
C ASN A 50 -6.17 -11.16 10.89
N TRP A 51 -6.94 -11.75 11.80
CA TRP A 51 -6.97 -13.20 12.01
C TRP A 51 -8.20 -13.80 11.35
N THR A 52 -8.00 -14.87 10.58
CA THR A 52 -9.07 -15.60 9.89
C THR A 52 -9.12 -17.06 10.36
N VAL A 53 -10.29 -17.67 10.34
CA VAL A 53 -10.48 -19.10 10.56
C VAL A 53 -11.10 -19.69 9.30
N TYR A 54 -10.47 -20.74 8.75
CA TYR A 54 -10.96 -21.41 7.56
C TYR A 54 -12.42 -21.84 7.73
N GLY A 55 -13.25 -21.55 6.72
CA GLY A 55 -14.68 -21.83 6.73
C GLY A 55 -15.55 -20.92 7.62
N SER A 56 -14.94 -20.11 8.51
CA SER A 56 -15.67 -19.18 9.39
C SER A 56 -15.42 -17.70 9.06
N GLY A 57 -14.36 -17.39 8.29
CA GLY A 57 -14.00 -16.04 7.89
C GLY A 57 -13.17 -15.29 8.94
N GLY A 58 -13.24 -13.96 8.91
CA GLY A 58 -12.50 -13.10 9.84
C GLY A 58 -13.02 -13.21 11.28
N THR A 59 -12.10 -13.24 12.25
CA THR A 59 -12.42 -13.31 13.68
C THR A 59 -12.86 -11.96 14.28
N GLY A 60 -12.74 -10.87 13.53
CA GLY A 60 -12.93 -9.50 14.01
C GLY A 60 -11.75 -8.97 14.85
N LEU A 61 -10.71 -9.78 15.08
CA LEU A 61 -9.52 -9.38 15.80
C LEU A 61 -8.43 -8.88 14.85
N VAL A 62 -7.84 -7.75 15.20
CA VAL A 62 -6.68 -7.16 14.53
C VAL A 62 -5.52 -7.14 15.50
N THR A 63 -4.33 -7.49 15.03
CA THR A 63 -3.09 -7.34 15.79
C THR A 63 -2.20 -6.32 15.11
N ARG A 64 -1.66 -5.39 15.90
CA ARG A 64 -0.60 -4.49 15.49
C ARG A 64 0.67 -4.83 16.25
N MET A 65 1.80 -4.93 15.54
CA MET A 65 3.09 -5.23 16.12
C MET A 65 4.15 -4.27 15.59
N ALA A 66 4.82 -3.56 16.50
CA ALA A 66 5.98 -2.75 16.16
C ALA A 66 7.15 -3.61 15.65
N LEU A 67 7.78 -3.13 14.58
CA LEU A 67 9.02 -3.69 14.07
C LEU A 67 10.18 -3.22 14.98
N GLN A 68 11.02 -4.16 15.39
CA GLN A 68 12.21 -3.88 16.21
C GLN A 68 13.51 -3.99 15.39
N GLY A 69 13.38 -4.26 14.09
CA GLY A 69 14.46 -4.57 13.17
C GLY A 69 13.88 -4.80 11.76
N PRO A 70 14.66 -5.40 10.85
CA PRO A 70 14.20 -5.77 9.52
C PRO A 70 12.94 -6.65 9.55
N MET A 71 12.05 -6.46 8.57
CA MET A 71 10.78 -7.20 8.49
C MET A 71 10.99 -8.68 8.10
N ASP A 72 12.04 -8.95 7.34
CA ASP A 72 12.48 -10.28 6.90
C ASP A 72 13.37 -10.99 7.93
N ASP A 73 13.45 -10.46 9.16
CA ASP A 73 14.08 -11.19 10.26
C ASP A 73 13.31 -12.48 10.56
N LYS A 74 14.04 -13.59 10.72
CA LYS A 74 13.51 -14.93 10.98
C LYS A 74 12.64 -15.02 12.24
N ASP A 75 12.76 -14.07 13.16
CA ASP A 75 11.93 -14.02 14.36
C ASP A 75 10.60 -13.29 14.15
N VAL A 76 10.42 -12.50 13.08
CA VAL A 76 9.15 -11.80 12.79
C VAL A 76 8.00 -12.79 12.52
N PRO A 77 8.10 -13.78 11.61
CA PRO A 77 7.04 -14.77 11.41
C PRO A 77 6.68 -15.51 12.70
N ARG A 78 7.69 -15.83 13.53
CA ARG A 78 7.49 -16.52 14.82
C ARG A 78 6.72 -15.66 15.83
N ARG A 79 7.01 -14.36 15.89
CA ARG A 79 6.29 -13.41 16.75
C ARG A 79 4.84 -13.24 16.29
N ILE A 80 4.60 -13.16 14.99
CA ILE A 80 3.25 -13.13 14.43
C ILE A 80 2.48 -14.39 14.83
N ALA A 81 3.05 -15.58 14.59
CA ALA A 81 2.41 -16.85 14.95
C ALA A 81 2.11 -16.97 16.46
N ARG A 82 3.02 -16.51 17.32
CA ARG A 82 2.82 -16.49 18.79
C ARG A 82 1.78 -15.48 19.27
N SER A 83 1.41 -14.52 18.43
CA SER A 83 0.39 -13.52 18.75
C SER A 83 -1.03 -14.03 18.45
N ARG A 84 -1.19 -15.30 18.06
CA ARG A 84 -2.48 -15.91 17.78
C ARG A 84 -3.43 -15.75 18.98
N PRO A 85 -4.67 -15.26 18.77
CA PRO A 85 -5.65 -15.15 19.82
C PRO A 85 -5.97 -16.50 20.46
N VAL A 86 -5.91 -16.58 21.79
CA VAL A 86 -6.22 -17.81 22.54
C VAL A 86 -7.66 -18.29 22.29
N GLY A 87 -8.59 -17.37 22.03
CA GLY A 87 -9.98 -17.69 21.68
C GLY A 87 -10.18 -18.28 20.28
N PHE A 88 -9.13 -18.24 19.43
CA PHE A 88 -9.17 -18.76 18.05
C PHE A 88 -7.87 -19.54 17.75
N PRO A 89 -7.69 -20.74 18.34
CA PRO A 89 -6.44 -21.51 18.23
C PRO A 89 -6.12 -21.97 16.79
N GLU A 90 -7.14 -22.08 15.94
CA GLU A 90 -7.02 -22.43 14.52
C GLU A 90 -6.88 -21.20 13.60
N ALA A 91 -6.79 -19.99 14.16
CA ALA A 91 -6.69 -18.79 13.33
C ALA A 91 -5.35 -18.70 12.59
N SER A 92 -5.43 -18.40 11.31
CA SER A 92 -4.31 -18.03 10.45
C SER A 92 -4.29 -16.52 10.21
N VAL A 93 -3.16 -16.04 9.72
CA VAL A 93 -3.03 -14.65 9.29
C VAL A 93 -3.82 -14.48 8.00
N GLY A 94 -4.64 -13.44 7.91
CA GLY A 94 -5.25 -13.01 6.65
C GLY A 94 -4.25 -12.20 5.83
N SER A 95 -4.52 -10.92 5.62
CA SER A 95 -3.56 -9.99 5.03
C SER A 95 -2.72 -9.28 6.09
N VAL A 96 -1.48 -8.97 5.75
CA VAL A 96 -0.55 -8.16 6.54
C VAL A 96 -0.38 -6.80 5.86
N LEU A 97 -0.83 -5.75 6.52
CA LEU A 97 -0.54 -4.36 6.18
C LEU A 97 0.80 -3.95 6.78
N VAL A 98 1.69 -3.44 5.94
CA VAL A 98 2.91 -2.77 6.35
C VAL A 98 2.58 -1.30 6.61
N VAL A 99 2.72 -0.89 7.87
CA VAL A 99 2.46 0.48 8.30
C VAL A 99 3.78 1.21 8.47
N GLY A 100 3.84 2.46 7.99
CA GLY A 100 5.04 3.26 8.01
C GLY A 100 4.79 4.69 7.58
N SER A 101 5.86 5.48 7.56
CA SER A 101 5.80 6.88 7.10
C SER A 101 6.49 7.02 5.76
N GLY A 102 5.99 7.93 4.92
CA GLY A 102 6.62 8.35 3.67
C GLY A 102 6.82 9.86 3.65
N THR A 103 7.39 10.35 2.56
CA THR A 103 7.57 11.78 2.31
C THR A 103 6.90 12.16 1.00
N TRP A 104 6.15 13.25 1.00
CA TRP A 104 5.71 13.95 -0.22
C TRP A 104 6.33 15.33 -0.29
N ILE A 105 6.38 15.91 -1.49
CA ILE A 105 7.01 17.22 -1.74
C ILE A 105 5.92 18.23 -2.05
N ASP A 106 5.89 19.34 -1.33
CA ASP A 106 4.87 20.37 -1.52
C ASP A 106 5.17 21.32 -2.68
N ALA A 107 4.28 22.30 -2.89
CA ALA A 107 4.40 23.26 -3.98
C ALA A 107 5.65 24.16 -3.88
N THR A 108 6.29 24.25 -2.72
CA THR A 108 7.53 25.01 -2.55
C THR A 108 8.78 24.16 -2.72
N GLY A 109 8.62 22.85 -2.92
CA GLY A 109 9.70 21.88 -2.93
C GLY A 109 10.08 21.39 -1.53
N GLU A 110 9.32 21.73 -0.49
CA GLU A 110 9.59 21.28 0.87
C GLU A 110 9.14 19.82 1.05
N LYS A 111 9.97 19.02 1.72
CA LYS A 111 9.65 17.64 2.06
C LYS A 111 8.73 17.61 3.29
N ARG A 112 7.60 16.89 3.16
CA ARG A 112 6.58 16.71 4.19
C ARG A 112 6.47 15.24 4.54
N GLY A 113 6.76 14.89 5.79
CA GLY A 113 6.56 13.54 6.31
C GLY A 113 5.07 13.26 6.51
N GLU A 114 4.61 12.09 6.09
CA GLU A 114 3.21 11.67 6.19
C GLU A 114 3.11 10.21 6.61
N HIS A 115 2.28 9.94 7.61
CA HIS A 115 2.05 8.57 8.07
C HIS A 115 1.06 7.89 7.13
N ARG A 116 1.36 6.64 6.72
CA ARG A 116 0.55 5.92 5.72
C ARG A 116 0.37 6.73 4.43
N LEU A 117 1.44 7.37 3.97
CA LEU A 117 1.48 8.04 2.68
C LEU A 117 1.06 7.08 1.55
N VAL A 118 1.58 5.85 1.64
CA VAL A 118 1.19 4.67 0.86
C VAL A 118 0.91 3.51 1.82
N GLU A 119 0.14 2.53 1.38
CA GLU A 119 -0.18 1.32 2.13
C GLU A 119 0.23 0.10 1.32
N LEU A 120 1.11 -0.72 1.89
CA LEU A 120 1.55 -1.97 1.27
C LEU A 120 0.91 -3.14 2.02
N THR A 121 0.05 -3.89 1.34
CA THR A 121 -0.63 -5.06 1.90
C THR A 121 -0.14 -6.32 1.22
N VAL A 122 0.18 -7.37 1.99
CA VAL A 122 0.52 -8.70 1.47
C VAL A 122 -0.39 -9.77 2.06
N ALA A 123 -0.92 -10.64 1.22
CA ALA A 123 -1.66 -11.83 1.63
C ALA A 123 -0.81 -13.08 1.35
N PRO A 124 -0.57 -13.95 2.35
CA PRO A 124 0.26 -15.13 2.19
C PRO A 124 -0.43 -16.30 1.46
N ASP A 125 -1.76 -16.29 1.39
CA ASP A 125 -2.57 -17.46 1.07
C ASP A 125 -3.75 -17.12 0.10
N ALA A 126 -3.54 -17.06 -1.23
CA ALA A 126 -4.42 -17.64 -2.30
C ALA A 126 -4.25 -16.98 -3.70
N PRO A 127 -4.16 -17.75 -4.81
CA PRO A 127 -3.56 -19.08 -4.99
C PRO A 127 -2.04 -19.10 -4.74
N GLY A 128 -1.45 -17.95 -4.47
CA GLY A 128 -0.08 -17.73 -4.02
C GLY A 128 -0.01 -16.46 -3.17
N ILE A 129 1.09 -15.73 -3.27
CA ILE A 129 1.22 -14.43 -2.59
C ILE A 129 0.53 -13.37 -3.45
N TRP A 130 -0.42 -12.66 -2.85
CA TRP A 130 -1.01 -11.46 -3.42
C TRP A 130 -0.45 -10.23 -2.71
N VAL A 131 -0.17 -9.17 -3.46
CA VAL A 131 0.34 -7.91 -2.91
C VAL A 131 -0.44 -6.74 -3.50
N GLU A 132 -0.70 -5.72 -2.69
CA GLU A 132 -1.27 -4.45 -3.12
C GLU A 132 -0.47 -3.27 -2.59
N LEU A 133 -0.25 -2.27 -3.44
CA LEU A 133 0.18 -0.93 -3.05
C LEU A 133 -0.98 0.05 -3.28
N ALA A 134 -1.51 0.62 -2.22
CA ALA A 134 -2.64 1.55 -2.26
C ALA A 134 -2.22 2.98 -1.86
N LEU A 135 -2.82 3.97 -2.53
CA LEU A 135 -2.61 5.40 -2.29
C LEU A 135 -3.91 6.02 -1.81
N HIS A 136 -3.84 6.83 -0.75
CA HIS A 136 -5.02 7.52 -0.20
C HIS A 136 -4.92 9.04 -0.28
N HIS A 137 -3.80 9.57 -0.79
CA HIS A 137 -3.52 10.99 -0.80
C HIS A 137 -3.66 11.56 -2.21
N ASP A 138 -4.13 12.81 -2.30
CA ASP A 138 -4.31 13.54 -3.56
C ASP A 138 -3.00 14.03 -4.19
N VAL A 139 -1.88 13.98 -3.47
CA VAL A 139 -0.56 14.53 -3.87
C VAL A 139 0.05 13.91 -5.13
N TRP A 140 -0.54 12.86 -5.69
CA TRP A 140 -0.03 12.11 -6.84
C TRP A 140 -0.68 12.52 -8.17
N GLY A 141 -1.81 13.21 -8.12
CA GLY A 141 -2.59 13.59 -9.29
C GLY A 141 -2.47 15.08 -9.64
N PRO A 142 -3.16 15.53 -10.70
CA PRO A 142 -3.17 16.94 -11.12
C PRO A 142 -4.11 17.85 -10.30
N PHE A 143 -4.99 17.27 -9.48
CA PHE A 143 -5.98 18.00 -8.67
C PHE A 143 -6.00 17.47 -7.23
N ASP A 144 -6.25 18.37 -6.28
CA ASP A 144 -6.58 17.99 -4.91
C ASP A 144 -8.01 17.40 -4.81
N PHE A 145 -8.37 16.84 -3.65
CA PHE A 145 -9.72 16.28 -3.48
C PHE A 145 -10.86 17.32 -3.49
N ARG A 146 -10.57 18.63 -3.55
CA ARG A 146 -11.57 19.70 -3.74
C ARG A 146 -11.72 20.08 -5.22
N GLY A 147 -11.01 19.38 -6.10
CA GLY A 147 -10.96 19.66 -7.53
C GLY A 147 -10.11 20.87 -7.90
N GLU A 148 -9.31 21.42 -6.97
CA GLU A 148 -8.41 22.53 -7.26
C GLU A 148 -7.12 21.99 -7.91
N PRO A 149 -6.66 22.56 -9.02
CA PRO A 149 -5.44 22.12 -9.67
C PRO A 149 -4.21 22.42 -8.80
N HIS A 150 -3.32 21.44 -8.66
CA HIS A 150 -2.05 21.59 -7.94
C HIS A 150 -0.84 21.03 -8.73
N PRO A 151 -0.61 21.50 -9.97
CA PRO A 151 0.37 20.94 -10.89
C PRO A 151 1.82 20.98 -10.36
N GLU A 152 2.12 21.89 -9.43
CA GLU A 152 3.42 21.90 -8.76
C GLU A 152 3.61 20.67 -7.88
N VAL A 153 2.60 20.29 -7.09
CA VAL A 153 2.65 19.11 -6.23
C VAL A 153 2.74 17.84 -7.08
N GLU A 154 1.92 17.75 -8.13
CA GLU A 154 1.95 16.63 -9.09
C GLU A 154 3.35 16.43 -9.67
N ARG A 155 3.95 17.51 -10.19
CA ARG A 155 5.26 17.46 -10.87
C ARG A 155 6.39 16.96 -9.96
N GLN A 156 6.28 17.18 -8.66
CA GLN A 156 7.27 16.73 -7.68
C GLN A 156 7.05 15.26 -7.25
N ASN A 157 5.81 14.76 -7.27
CA ASN A 157 5.46 13.47 -6.67
C ASN A 157 5.09 12.38 -7.70
N ALA A 158 4.33 12.70 -8.74
CA ALA A 158 3.88 11.72 -9.72
C ALA A 158 5.04 10.98 -10.43
N PRO A 159 6.14 11.66 -10.86
CA PRO A 159 7.28 10.95 -11.45
C PRO A 159 7.98 9.99 -10.49
N ARG A 160 7.99 10.31 -9.19
CA ARG A 160 8.61 9.49 -8.15
C ARG A 160 7.79 8.24 -7.85
N LEU A 161 6.47 8.38 -7.79
CA LEU A 161 5.55 7.24 -7.75
C LEU A 161 5.74 6.33 -8.96
N ALA A 162 5.74 6.91 -10.17
CA ALA A 162 5.89 6.14 -11.40
C ALA A 162 7.24 5.40 -11.47
N ALA A 163 8.32 6.02 -10.98
CA ALA A 163 9.62 5.37 -10.87
C ALA A 163 9.60 4.21 -9.86
N ALA A 164 8.97 4.41 -8.69
CA ALA A 164 8.84 3.37 -7.69
C ALA A 164 8.06 2.16 -8.21
N LEU A 165 6.93 2.37 -8.89
CA LEU A 165 6.13 1.28 -9.45
C LEU A 165 6.92 0.48 -10.51
N ARG A 166 7.67 1.15 -11.39
CA ARG A 166 8.55 0.45 -12.35
C ARG A 166 9.65 -0.35 -11.66
N SER A 167 10.23 0.19 -10.59
CA SER A 167 11.23 -0.52 -9.78
C SER A 167 10.61 -1.73 -9.06
N LEU A 168 9.36 -1.64 -8.62
CA LEU A 168 8.62 -2.76 -8.03
C LEU A 168 8.35 -3.85 -9.06
N ASP A 169 7.86 -3.50 -10.25
CA ASP A 169 7.66 -4.45 -11.35
C ASP A 169 8.96 -5.20 -11.68
N ALA A 170 10.08 -4.47 -11.78
CA ALA A 170 11.38 -5.07 -12.02
C ALA A 170 11.84 -5.98 -10.86
N ALA A 171 11.60 -5.57 -9.61
CA ALA A 171 11.96 -6.36 -8.43
C ALA A 171 11.12 -7.63 -8.26
N LEU A 172 9.85 -7.57 -8.67
CA LEU A 172 8.92 -8.70 -8.61
C LEU A 172 8.98 -9.59 -9.88
N GLY A 173 9.49 -9.07 -10.99
CA GLY A 173 9.61 -9.78 -12.26
C GLY A 173 8.30 -9.86 -13.06
N THR A 174 7.26 -9.17 -12.63
CA THR A 174 5.95 -9.12 -13.28
C THR A 174 5.35 -7.71 -13.15
N PRO A 175 4.69 -7.17 -14.19
CA PRO A 175 4.04 -5.87 -14.08
C PRO A 175 2.84 -5.92 -13.13
N ALA A 176 2.61 -4.81 -12.44
CA ALA A 176 1.40 -4.64 -11.64
C ALA A 176 0.15 -4.51 -12.51
N GLU A 177 -0.96 -5.01 -12.01
CA GLU A 177 -2.28 -4.71 -12.55
C GLU A 177 -2.88 -3.51 -11.80
N PRO A 178 -3.42 -2.49 -12.49
CA PRO A 178 -4.19 -1.43 -11.83
C PRO A 178 -5.38 -2.01 -11.07
N GLY A 179 -5.55 -1.59 -9.82
CA GLY A 179 -6.70 -1.96 -9.00
C GLY A 179 -8.01 -1.32 -9.49
N GLU A 180 -9.11 -1.75 -8.88
CA GLU A 180 -10.45 -1.26 -9.24
C GLU A 180 -10.60 0.25 -8.99
N PRO A 181 -11.31 0.97 -9.87
CA PRO A 181 -11.64 2.37 -9.64
C PRO A 181 -12.46 2.56 -8.35
N THR A 182 -12.16 3.63 -7.63
CA THR A 182 -12.98 4.09 -6.50
C THR A 182 -13.63 5.43 -6.81
N TYR A 183 -14.45 5.91 -5.87
CA TYR A 183 -14.96 7.27 -5.92
C TYR A 183 -13.84 8.34 -5.99
N PHE A 184 -12.68 8.06 -5.40
CA PHE A 184 -11.60 9.03 -5.27
C PHE A 184 -10.63 9.04 -6.44
N GLY A 185 -10.71 8.06 -7.35
CA GLY A 185 -9.84 7.95 -8.51
C GLY A 185 -9.65 6.53 -9.01
N SER A 186 -8.76 6.39 -9.98
CA SER A 186 -8.36 5.10 -10.55
C SER A 186 -6.89 5.13 -10.94
N ALA A 187 -6.20 3.99 -10.84
CA ALA A 187 -4.87 3.82 -11.39
C ALA A 187 -4.90 3.72 -12.93
N GLU A 188 -3.89 4.26 -13.60
CA GLU A 188 -3.63 4.08 -15.03
C GLU A 188 -2.13 3.97 -15.28
N GLY A 189 -1.70 2.83 -15.82
CA GLY A 189 -0.27 2.54 -15.98
C GLY A 189 0.47 2.66 -14.64
N HIS A 190 1.49 3.50 -14.58
CA HIS A 190 2.28 3.78 -13.37
C HIS A 190 1.92 5.12 -12.70
N GLY A 191 0.66 5.55 -12.78
CA GLY A 191 0.19 6.80 -12.18
C GLY A 191 -1.31 6.82 -11.90
N ILE A 192 -1.81 7.97 -11.46
CA ILE A 192 -3.24 8.20 -11.28
C ILE A 192 -3.83 8.66 -12.61
N LYS A 193 -4.97 8.08 -13.00
CA LYS A 193 -5.73 8.53 -14.16
C LYS A 193 -6.22 9.97 -13.92
N PRO A 194 -5.98 10.91 -14.83
CA PRO A 194 -6.55 12.25 -14.73
C PRO A 194 -8.09 12.20 -14.67
N PRO A 195 -8.74 13.00 -13.81
CA PRO A 195 -10.19 13.05 -13.75
C PRO A 195 -10.78 13.80 -14.95
N ASP A 196 -12.09 13.66 -15.15
CA ASP A 196 -12.82 14.50 -16.09
C ASP A 196 -12.85 15.95 -15.58
N VAL A 197 -12.33 16.88 -16.38
CA VAL A 197 -12.20 18.30 -16.01
C VAL A 197 -13.37 19.10 -16.55
N ILE A 198 -14.04 19.85 -15.67
CA ILE A 198 -15.12 20.77 -16.03
C ILE A 198 -14.72 22.17 -15.57
N ASP A 199 -14.73 23.13 -16.50
CA ASP A 199 -14.35 24.53 -16.24
C ASP A 199 -12.99 24.72 -15.54
N GLY A 200 -12.03 23.85 -15.87
CA GLY A 200 -10.66 23.90 -15.32
C GLY A 200 -10.52 23.30 -13.92
N ARG A 201 -11.57 22.66 -13.39
CA ARG A 201 -11.57 21.99 -12.09
C ARG A 201 -11.77 20.49 -12.23
N GLY A 202 -11.16 19.75 -11.31
CA GLY A 202 -11.52 18.35 -11.06
C GLY A 202 -12.83 18.24 -10.28
N PRO A 203 -13.33 17.01 -10.06
CA PRO A 203 -14.47 16.78 -9.19
C PRO A 203 -14.12 17.15 -7.74
N ASP A 204 -15.09 17.72 -7.02
CA ASP A 204 -15.02 17.85 -5.57
C ASP A 204 -15.44 16.51 -4.95
N LEU A 205 -14.49 15.86 -4.30
CA LEU A 205 -14.62 14.52 -3.71
C LEU A 205 -14.79 14.58 -2.19
N THR A 206 -14.98 15.78 -1.62
CA THR A 206 -14.96 16.01 -0.17
C THR A 206 -16.23 15.59 0.58
N ASP A 207 -17.27 15.16 -0.12
CA ASP A 207 -18.58 14.77 0.44
C ASP A 207 -18.54 13.51 1.31
N LEU A 208 -17.50 12.68 1.17
CA LEU A 208 -17.30 11.45 1.94
C LEU A 208 -16.22 11.57 3.03
N PHE A 209 -15.77 12.79 3.36
CA PHE A 209 -14.74 13.07 4.37
C PHE A 209 -15.30 13.45 5.74
#